data_AF-A0AAV6NKC4-F1
#
_entry.id   AF-A0AAV6NKC4-F1
#
_cell.length_a   1.000
_cell.length_b   1.000
_cell.length_c   1.000
_cell.angle_alpha   90.00
_cell.angle_beta   90.00
_cell.angle_gamma   90.00
#
_symmetry.space_group_name_H-M   'P 1'
#
loop_
_entity.id
_entity.type
_entity.pdbx_description
1 polymer ?
#
loop_
_entity_poly.entity_id
_entity_poly.type
_entity_poly.pdbx_seq_one_letter_code
_entity_poly.pdbx_strand_id
1 'polypeptide(L)'
;MALRGVWQLQKLIVSYCDWGGSSRGIRAFMDSQLPDFKKKNPQLEVVRELIRGQHPHLKAFYKNNNQRVVCVRNLDAEEIHLHATRLRNALGRKVIKLKTRHVTKNPSVQGTWKTDAAMWVPGVLESSIAATPGTLSHPTGNSFIGAESNCVVVQAKLLELVGSGLDVDGMGGHSRLPRTGGKFTMTKLCKRRNDV
;
A
#
# COMPACT_ATOMS: atom_id res chain seq x y z
N MET A 1 -10.53 -12.10 -13.66
CA MET A 1 -10.45 -12.51 -12.25
C MET A 1 -11.70 -12.05 -11.53
N ALA A 2 -12.32 -12.96 -10.79
CA ALA A 2 -13.46 -12.68 -9.93
C ALA A 2 -13.05 -12.77 -8.46
N LEU A 3 -13.83 -12.17 -7.57
CA LEU A 3 -13.71 -12.33 -6.12
C LEU A 3 -15.10 -12.69 -5.60
N ARG A 4 -15.25 -13.87 -4.99
CA ARG A 4 -16.55 -14.46 -4.60
C ARG A 4 -17.55 -14.47 -5.77
N GLY A 5 -17.15 -15.02 -6.92
CA GLY A 5 -17.95 -15.04 -8.16
C GLY A 5 -18.06 -13.71 -8.91
N VAL A 6 -17.91 -12.56 -8.25
CA VAL A 6 -18.11 -11.24 -8.85
C VAL A 6 -16.86 -10.77 -9.60
N TRP A 7 -16.99 -10.47 -10.89
CA TRP A 7 -15.94 -9.86 -11.71
C TRP A 7 -15.56 -8.46 -11.22
N GLN A 8 -14.26 -8.17 -11.20
CA GLN A 8 -13.75 -6.93 -10.58
C GLN A 8 -13.45 -5.81 -11.58
N LEU A 9 -13.13 -6.13 -12.84
CA LEU A 9 -12.99 -5.16 -13.93
C LEU A 9 -14.39 -4.86 -14.49
N GLN A 10 -14.78 -3.59 -14.56
CA GLN A 10 -16.10 -3.16 -15.05
C GLN A 10 -16.03 -2.52 -16.43
N LYS A 11 -15.03 -1.66 -16.67
CA LYS A 11 -14.86 -0.91 -17.91
C LYS A 11 -13.40 -0.98 -18.37
N LEU A 12 -13.19 -1.27 -19.64
CA LEU A 12 -11.91 -1.23 -20.33
C LEU A 12 -12.00 -0.21 -21.47
N ILE A 13 -11.18 0.83 -21.39
CA ILE A 13 -11.07 1.85 -22.43
C ILE A 13 -9.81 1.60 -23.24
N VAL A 14 -9.98 1.49 -24.55
CA VAL A 14 -8.94 1.29 -25.55
C VAL A 14 -8.67 2.64 -26.24
N SER A 15 -7.68 3.39 -25.75
CA SER A 15 -7.33 4.71 -26.30
C SER A 15 -6.23 4.56 -27.36
N TYR A 16 -6.46 5.06 -28.58
CA TYR A 16 -5.58 4.90 -29.75
C TYR A 16 -5.50 6.17 -30.62
N CYS A 17 -4.47 6.25 -31.47
CA CYS A 17 -4.34 7.28 -32.50
C CYS A 17 -4.54 6.67 -33.90
N ASP A 18 -5.23 7.38 -34.79
CA ASP A 18 -5.59 6.96 -36.16
C ASP A 18 -4.39 6.96 -37.12
N TRP A 19 -3.55 8.00 -37.10
CA TRP A 19 -2.39 8.09 -38.01
C TRP A 19 -1.07 7.62 -37.37
N GLY A 20 -0.78 8.01 -36.13
CA GLY A 20 0.56 7.90 -35.53
C GLY A 20 1.09 6.46 -35.45
N GLY A 21 2.29 6.20 -35.97
CA GLY A 21 2.86 4.85 -36.11
C GLY A 21 2.93 4.02 -34.82
N SER A 22 3.09 4.68 -33.66
CA SER A 22 3.10 4.00 -32.35
C SER A 22 1.77 3.30 -31.97
N SER A 23 0.67 3.60 -32.69
CA SER A 23 -0.64 2.95 -32.55
C SER A 23 -0.90 1.84 -33.58
N ARG A 24 0.09 1.38 -34.35
CA ARG A 24 -0.11 0.33 -35.38
C ARG A 24 -0.70 -0.96 -34.80
N GLY A 25 -0.08 -1.52 -33.75
CA GLY A 25 -0.52 -2.78 -33.14
C GLY A 25 -1.89 -2.70 -32.46
N ILE A 26 -2.25 -1.55 -31.85
CA ILE A 26 -3.55 -1.42 -31.19
C ILE A 26 -4.72 -1.36 -32.19
N ARG A 27 -4.50 -0.86 -33.42
CA ARG A 27 -5.50 -0.94 -34.50
C ARG A 27 -5.69 -2.39 -34.94
N ALA A 28 -4.61 -3.11 -35.24
CA ALA A 28 -4.68 -4.54 -35.58
C ALA A 28 -5.38 -5.35 -34.49
N PHE A 29 -5.12 -5.07 -33.20
CA PHE A 29 -5.83 -5.64 -32.05
C PHE A 29 -7.33 -5.27 -32.02
N MET A 30 -7.70 -4.03 -32.35
CA MET A 30 -9.10 -3.58 -32.42
C MET A 30 -9.90 -4.32 -33.51
N ASP A 31 -9.29 -4.57 -34.66
CA ASP A 31 -9.96 -5.18 -35.82
C ASP A 31 -10.09 -6.71 -35.66
N SER A 32 -9.04 -7.37 -35.14
CA SER A 32 -8.98 -8.84 -35.01
C SER A 32 -9.44 -9.38 -33.66
N GLN A 33 -8.77 -9.03 -32.57
CA GLN A 33 -8.90 -9.73 -31.28
C GLN A 33 -9.88 -9.09 -30.31
N LEU A 34 -10.13 -7.78 -30.42
CA LEU A 34 -11.10 -7.06 -29.60
C LEU A 34 -12.54 -7.59 -29.71
N PRO A 35 -13.11 -7.88 -30.90
CA PRO A 35 -14.48 -8.40 -30.97
C PRO A 35 -14.63 -9.72 -30.19
N ASP A 36 -13.67 -10.63 -30.32
CA ASP A 36 -13.68 -11.90 -29.59
C ASP A 36 -13.42 -11.73 -28.09
N PHE A 37 -12.59 -10.75 -27.70
CA PHE A 37 -12.41 -10.39 -26.30
C PHE A 37 -13.71 -9.88 -25.65
N LYS A 38 -14.56 -9.17 -26.40
CA LYS A 38 -15.92 -8.78 -25.95
C LYS A 38 -16.85 -9.99 -25.86
N LYS A 39 -16.94 -10.83 -26.90
CA LYS A 39 -17.75 -12.07 -26.89
C LYS A 39 -17.44 -12.95 -25.68
N LYS A 40 -16.15 -13.09 -25.33
CA LYS A 40 -15.65 -13.89 -24.19
C LYS A 40 -15.88 -13.25 -22.81
N ASN A 41 -16.31 -11.99 -22.72
CA ASN A 41 -16.50 -11.25 -21.47
C ASN A 41 -17.72 -10.30 -21.54
N PRO A 42 -18.96 -10.80 -21.67
CA PRO A 42 -20.14 -9.95 -21.85
C PRO A 42 -20.40 -8.99 -20.67
N GLN A 43 -19.92 -9.30 -19.46
CA GLN A 43 -20.02 -8.40 -18.31
C GLN A 43 -19.05 -7.18 -18.32
N LEU A 44 -18.24 -7.00 -19.37
CA LEU A 44 -17.20 -5.97 -19.46
C LEU A 44 -17.58 -4.89 -20.46
N GLU A 45 -17.72 -3.64 -20.00
CA GLU A 45 -17.91 -2.50 -20.89
C GLU A 45 -16.59 -2.18 -21.63
N VAL A 46 -16.51 -2.44 -22.93
CA VAL A 46 -15.30 -2.19 -23.73
C VAL A 46 -15.50 -1.02 -24.69
N VAL A 47 -14.98 0.14 -24.31
CA VAL A 47 -15.04 1.41 -25.05
C VAL A 47 -13.77 1.62 -25.88
N ARG A 48 -13.89 2.29 -27.03
CA ARG A 48 -12.76 2.73 -27.86
C ARG A 48 -12.74 4.26 -27.94
N GLU A 49 -11.57 4.87 -27.73
CA GLU A 49 -11.36 6.32 -27.72
C GLU A 49 -10.30 6.69 -28.75
N LEU A 50 -10.64 7.58 -29.70
CA LEU A 50 -9.66 8.17 -30.60
C LEU A 50 -9.02 9.39 -29.92
N ILE A 51 -7.72 9.31 -29.63
CA ILE A 51 -6.92 10.39 -29.05
C ILE A 51 -5.75 10.70 -29.99
N ARG A 52 -5.92 11.74 -30.82
CA ARG A 52 -4.91 12.21 -31.77
C ARG A 52 -3.70 12.79 -31.04
N GLY A 53 -2.52 12.61 -31.62
CA GLY A 53 -1.25 13.16 -31.08
C GLY A 53 -0.73 12.49 -29.81
N GLN A 54 -1.38 11.44 -29.30
CA GLN A 54 -0.99 10.75 -28.05
C GLN A 54 -0.59 9.29 -28.28
N HIS A 55 0.17 8.73 -27.34
CA HIS A 55 0.53 7.31 -27.35
C HIS A 55 -0.65 6.43 -26.88
N PRO A 56 -0.81 5.23 -27.47
CA PRO A 56 -1.93 4.35 -27.16
C PRO A 56 -1.79 3.73 -25.77
N HIS A 57 -2.92 3.56 -25.10
CA HIS A 57 -2.96 3.03 -23.74
C HIS A 57 -4.32 2.39 -23.42
N LEU A 58 -4.29 1.39 -22.55
CA LEU A 58 -5.47 0.75 -21.98
C LEU A 58 -5.76 1.35 -20.61
N LYS A 59 -6.95 1.92 -20.40
CA LYS A 59 -7.44 2.33 -19.07
C LYS A 59 -8.43 1.29 -18.55
N ALA A 60 -8.17 0.73 -17.37
CA ALA A 60 -9.00 -0.29 -16.73
C ALA A 60 -9.61 0.24 -15.44
N PHE A 61 -10.94 0.27 -15.35
CA PHE A 61 -11.70 0.68 -14.16
C PHE A 61 -12.28 -0.53 -13.44
N TYR A 62 -12.08 -0.57 -12.13
CA TYR A 62 -12.47 -1.70 -11.28
C TYR A 62 -13.53 -1.29 -10.26
N LYS A 63 -14.35 -2.27 -9.80
CA LYS A 63 -15.46 -2.08 -8.85
C LYS A 63 -15.07 -1.50 -7.47
N ASN A 64 -13.77 -1.35 -7.20
CA ASN A 64 -13.23 -0.68 -6.02
C ASN A 64 -12.79 0.76 -6.31
N ASN A 65 -13.33 1.38 -7.37
CA ASN A 65 -13.02 2.72 -7.88
C ASN A 65 -11.55 2.99 -8.25
N ASN A 66 -10.68 1.99 -8.16
CA ASN A 66 -9.30 2.11 -8.64
C ASN A 66 -9.28 2.05 -10.17
N GLN A 67 -8.36 2.82 -10.75
CA GLN A 67 -7.99 2.75 -12.15
C GLN A 67 -6.57 2.18 -12.31
N ARG A 68 -6.32 1.47 -13.41
CA ARG A 68 -4.98 1.10 -13.88
C ARG A 68 -4.83 1.52 -15.34
N VAL A 69 -3.76 2.22 -15.66
CA VAL A 69 -3.41 2.59 -17.04
C VAL A 69 -2.17 1.80 -17.46
N VAL A 70 -2.18 1.25 -18.66
CA VAL A 70 -1.05 0.53 -19.27
C VAL A 70 -0.77 1.14 -20.64
N CYS A 71 0.40 1.73 -20.81
CA CYS A 71 0.87 2.23 -22.11
C CYS A 71 1.22 1.04 -23.02
N VAL A 72 0.78 1.07 -24.27
CA VAL A 72 0.98 -0.01 -25.25
C VAL A 72 1.59 0.49 -26.56
N ARG A 73 2.45 1.52 -26.47
CA ARG A 73 3.17 2.07 -27.62
C ARG A 73 4.06 1.00 -28.27
N ASN A 74 4.03 0.91 -29.59
CA ASN A 74 4.88 0.02 -30.40
C ASN A 74 4.78 -1.48 -30.07
N LEU A 75 3.83 -1.92 -29.24
CA LEU A 75 3.56 -3.34 -28.98
C LEU A 75 2.79 -3.96 -30.14
N ASP A 76 2.91 -5.28 -30.29
CA ASP A 76 2.10 -6.04 -31.25
C ASP A 76 0.69 -6.36 -30.71
N ALA A 77 -0.23 -6.74 -31.61
CA ALA A 77 -1.60 -7.10 -31.26
C ALA A 77 -1.68 -8.19 -30.18
N GLU A 78 -0.88 -9.25 -30.31
CA GLU A 78 -0.85 -10.37 -29.35
C GLU A 78 -0.37 -9.93 -27.95
N GLU A 79 0.63 -9.06 -27.90
CA GLU A 79 1.10 -8.48 -26.64
C GLU A 79 0.01 -7.61 -25.99
N ILE A 80 -0.72 -6.83 -26.80
CA ILE A 80 -1.83 -5.99 -26.34
C ILE A 80 -2.97 -6.87 -25.81
N HIS A 81 -3.27 -7.99 -26.44
CA HIS A 81 -4.23 -8.98 -25.93
C HIS A 81 -3.77 -9.60 -24.60
N LEU A 82 -2.49 -9.91 -24.47
CA LEU A 82 -1.91 -10.38 -23.21
C LEU A 82 -2.00 -9.29 -22.12
N HIS A 83 -1.79 -8.01 -22.44
CA HIS A 83 -1.98 -6.89 -21.52
C HIS A 83 -3.46 -6.66 -21.13
N ALA A 84 -4.40 -6.75 -22.07
CA ALA A 84 -5.84 -6.69 -21.80
C ALA A 84 -6.28 -7.87 -20.91
N THR A 85 -5.77 -9.07 -21.17
CA THR A 85 -6.01 -10.28 -20.36
C THR A 85 -5.41 -10.17 -18.96
N ARG A 86 -4.19 -9.60 -18.81
CA ARG A 86 -3.58 -9.27 -17.51
C ARG A 86 -4.44 -8.28 -16.72
N LEU A 87 -5.01 -7.24 -17.37
CA LEU A 87 -5.92 -6.28 -16.72
C LEU A 87 -7.24 -6.92 -16.30
N ARG A 88 -7.87 -7.72 -17.16
CA ARG A 88 -9.05 -8.55 -16.87
C ARG A 88 -8.80 -9.56 -15.75
N ASN A 89 -7.56 -10.02 -15.58
CA ASN A 89 -7.15 -10.94 -14.51
C ASN A 89 -6.59 -10.25 -13.26
N ALA A 90 -6.67 -8.91 -13.15
CA ALA A 90 -6.33 -8.19 -11.91
C ALA A 90 -7.57 -7.92 -11.03
N LEU A 91 -7.33 -7.57 -9.75
CA LEU A 91 -8.34 -7.18 -8.75
C LEU A 91 -8.40 -5.65 -8.50
N GLY A 92 -7.79 -4.83 -9.37
CA GLY A 92 -7.73 -3.36 -9.22
C GLY A 92 -6.86 -2.80 -8.08
N ARG A 93 -6.53 -3.59 -7.05
CA ARG A 93 -5.69 -3.16 -5.91
C ARG A 93 -4.27 -2.75 -6.35
N LYS A 94 -3.61 -1.87 -5.60
CA LYS A 94 -2.17 -1.54 -5.78
C LYS A 94 -1.31 -2.81 -5.63
N VAL A 95 -0.25 -2.94 -6.43
CA VAL A 95 0.74 -4.02 -6.22
C VAL A 95 1.61 -3.62 -5.03
N ILE A 96 1.73 -4.52 -4.05
CA ILE A 96 2.49 -4.34 -2.82
C ILE A 96 3.33 -5.60 -2.61
N LYS A 97 4.60 -5.45 -2.21
CA LYS A 97 5.46 -6.57 -1.84
C LYS A 97 4.95 -7.18 -0.53
N LEU A 98 4.42 -8.41 -0.60
CA LEU A 98 4.04 -9.17 0.60
C LEU A 98 5.30 -9.65 1.33
N LYS A 99 5.25 -9.71 2.67
CA LYS A 99 6.33 -10.28 3.49
C LYS A 99 6.34 -11.81 3.42
N THR A 100 5.17 -12.42 3.43
CA THR A 100 4.94 -13.88 3.43
C THR A 100 4.17 -14.31 2.17
N ARG A 101 4.32 -15.58 1.76
CA ARG A 101 3.56 -16.15 0.63
C ARG A 101 2.08 -16.32 0.96
N HIS A 102 1.76 -16.71 2.19
CA HIS A 102 0.40 -16.85 2.70
C HIS A 102 -0.01 -15.64 3.54
N VAL A 103 -1.31 -15.33 3.56
CA VAL A 103 -1.92 -14.35 4.46
C VAL A 103 -3.19 -14.99 5.02
N THR A 104 -3.15 -15.39 6.29
CA THR A 104 -4.33 -15.86 7.03
C THR A 104 -4.81 -14.79 7.99
N LYS A 105 -6.11 -14.80 8.33
CA LYS A 105 -6.67 -14.06 9.47
C LYS A 105 -6.53 -14.83 10.78
N ASN A 106 -6.55 -16.15 10.70
CA ASN A 106 -6.58 -17.07 11.83
C ASN A 106 -5.27 -17.88 11.76
N PRO A 107 -4.23 -17.54 12.55
CA PRO A 107 -2.92 -18.21 12.47
C PRO A 107 -2.90 -19.58 13.17
N SER A 108 -3.81 -19.80 14.12
CA SER A 108 -4.07 -21.10 14.76
C SER A 108 -5.57 -21.35 14.86
N VAL A 109 -5.95 -22.63 15.00
CA VAL A 109 -7.33 -23.09 15.19
C VAL A 109 -7.62 -23.38 16.68
N GLN A 110 -6.64 -23.94 17.40
CA GLN A 110 -6.78 -24.34 18.81
C GLN A 110 -6.23 -23.30 19.80
N GLY A 111 -5.53 -22.27 19.29
CA GLY A 111 -4.81 -21.28 20.09
C GLY A 111 -3.33 -21.19 19.72
N THR A 112 -2.70 -20.06 19.97
CA THR A 112 -1.24 -19.93 19.84
C THR A 112 -0.57 -20.57 21.06
N TRP A 113 0.51 -21.32 20.85
CA TRP A 113 1.31 -21.87 21.95
C TRP A 113 1.78 -20.77 22.91
N LYS A 114 1.82 -21.09 24.20
CA LYS A 114 2.41 -20.26 25.26
C LYS A 114 3.15 -21.13 26.27
N THR A 115 4.00 -20.50 27.08
CA THR A 115 4.84 -21.15 28.09
C THR A 115 4.13 -21.40 29.43
N ASP A 116 2.91 -20.90 29.65
CA ASP A 116 2.16 -21.01 30.92
C ASP A 116 1.75 -22.47 31.26
N ALA A 117 2.68 -23.19 31.91
CA ALA A 117 2.50 -24.55 32.44
C ALA A 117 1.30 -24.70 33.40
N ALA A 118 0.78 -23.59 33.93
CA ALA A 118 -0.44 -23.53 34.74
C ALA A 118 -1.68 -24.13 34.04
N MET A 119 -1.69 -24.21 32.70
CA MET A 119 -2.83 -24.78 31.95
C MET A 119 -2.82 -26.32 31.88
N TRP A 120 -1.75 -26.99 32.34
CA TRP A 120 -1.73 -28.44 32.60
C TRP A 120 -1.49 -28.70 34.10
N VAL A 121 -2.36 -28.12 34.94
CA VAL A 121 -2.57 -28.58 36.33
C VAL A 121 -3.92 -29.29 36.40
N PRO A 122 -3.97 -30.64 36.39
CA PRO A 122 -5.24 -31.37 36.48
C PRO A 122 -5.75 -31.33 37.92
N GLY A 123 -6.62 -30.36 38.22
CA GLY A 123 -7.34 -30.26 39.48
C GLY A 123 -6.51 -29.73 40.66
N VAL A 124 -6.64 -28.44 40.96
CA VAL A 124 -6.49 -27.97 42.35
C VAL A 124 -7.88 -28.03 42.99
N LEU A 125 -8.08 -29.01 43.87
CA LEU A 125 -9.25 -29.11 44.74
C LEU A 125 -8.79 -29.20 46.20
N GLU A 126 -7.92 -28.27 46.60
CA GLU A 126 -7.37 -28.19 47.96
C GLU A 126 -8.08 -27.05 48.72
N SER A 127 -9.22 -27.35 49.33
CA SER A 127 -10.00 -26.39 50.11
C SER A 127 -9.45 -26.27 51.53
N SER A 128 -8.53 -25.33 51.76
CA SER A 128 -7.97 -25.05 53.10
C SER A 128 -8.04 -23.57 53.48
N ILE A 129 -9.21 -23.13 53.93
CA ILE A 129 -9.34 -21.90 54.73
C ILE A 129 -8.74 -22.20 56.11
N ALA A 130 -7.42 -22.06 56.25
CA ALA A 130 -6.70 -22.20 57.50
C ALA A 130 -6.88 -20.94 58.36
N ALA A 131 -7.95 -20.92 59.17
CA ALA A 131 -8.22 -19.84 60.13
C ALA A 131 -7.54 -20.10 61.49
N THR A 132 -7.56 -19.06 62.35
CA THR A 132 -7.13 -19.05 63.77
C THR A 132 -5.61 -19.04 64.02
N PRO A 133 -5.14 -18.61 65.20
CA PRO A 133 -5.44 -17.29 65.78
C PRO A 133 -4.14 -16.51 66.13
N GLY A 134 -4.26 -15.22 66.44
CA GLY A 134 -3.11 -14.33 66.64
C GLY A 134 -2.47 -14.34 68.03
N THR A 135 -1.22 -13.88 68.09
CA THR A 135 -0.49 -13.52 69.31
C THR A 135 0.00 -12.07 69.20
N LEU A 136 -0.16 -11.27 70.25
CA LEU A 136 0.36 -9.90 70.27
C LEU A 136 1.89 -9.87 70.46
N SER A 137 2.56 -9.05 69.66
CA SER A 137 3.70 -8.25 70.15
C SER A 137 3.87 -6.98 69.32
N HIS A 138 3.94 -5.84 69.99
CA HIS A 138 4.79 -4.73 69.54
C HIS A 138 6.16 -4.94 70.17
N PRO A 139 7.24 -4.49 69.53
CA PRO A 139 7.82 -3.25 70.03
C PRO A 139 8.28 -2.25 68.96
N THR A 140 8.25 -0.99 69.39
CA THR A 140 8.96 0.20 68.92
C THR A 140 10.34 0.00 68.27
N GLY A 141 10.70 0.82 67.28
CA GLY A 141 12.13 1.10 66.99
C GLY A 141 12.48 1.70 65.62
N ASN A 142 12.76 3.01 65.60
CA ASN A 142 13.51 3.79 64.61
C ASN A 142 13.97 3.16 63.27
N SER A 143 13.36 3.68 62.19
CA SER A 143 14.06 4.37 61.08
C SER A 143 15.56 4.12 60.87
N PHE A 144 15.89 3.55 59.71
CA PHE A 144 17.06 3.95 58.91
C PHE A 144 16.66 3.99 57.44
N ILE A 145 16.97 5.08 56.73
CA ILE A 145 16.70 5.24 55.29
C ILE A 145 18.03 5.37 54.56
N GLY A 146 18.24 4.48 53.59
CA GLY A 146 19.34 4.51 52.63
C GLY A 146 19.32 3.24 51.79
N ALA A 147 19.63 3.27 50.49
CA ALA A 147 19.75 4.41 49.60
C ALA A 147 19.57 3.92 48.15
N GLU A 148 19.11 4.80 47.25
CA GLU A 148 19.27 4.68 45.78
C GLU A 148 18.55 3.47 45.09
N SER A 149 18.10 3.53 43.83
CA SER A 149 18.14 4.60 42.81
C SER A 149 16.92 4.49 41.86
N ASN A 150 16.81 5.46 40.94
CA ASN A 150 15.73 5.59 39.93
C ASN A 150 15.74 4.44 38.89
N CYS A 151 14.75 4.23 38.00
CA CYS A 151 13.71 5.15 37.53
C CYS A 151 12.53 4.39 36.87
N VAL A 152 11.28 4.78 37.16
CA VAL A 152 10.12 4.55 36.28
C VAL A 152 9.25 5.80 36.29
N VAL A 153 9.14 6.50 35.16
CA VAL A 153 8.19 7.60 34.97
C VAL A 153 7.35 7.32 33.72
N VAL A 154 6.17 6.74 33.96
CA VAL A 154 5.04 6.78 33.02
C VAL A 154 4.02 7.71 33.66
N GLN A 155 3.89 8.94 33.15
CA GLN A 155 2.97 9.93 33.70
C GLN A 155 1.84 10.23 32.71
N ALA A 156 0.60 10.14 33.22
CA ALA A 156 -0.62 10.25 32.43
C ALA A 156 -0.95 11.71 32.04
N LYS A 157 -1.94 11.89 31.15
CA LYS A 157 -2.31 13.18 30.57
C LYS A 157 -3.79 13.51 30.79
N LEU A 158 -4.06 14.68 31.38
CA LEU A 158 -5.36 15.31 31.63
C LEU A 158 -5.07 16.85 31.55
N LEU A 159 -5.75 17.68 30.73
CA LEU A 159 -7.00 18.41 31.05
C LEU A 159 -6.90 19.12 32.43
N GLU A 160 -7.06 20.45 32.62
CA GLU A 160 -7.66 21.60 31.88
C GLU A 160 -7.01 22.95 32.36
N LEU A 161 -7.24 24.21 31.91
CA LEU A 161 -7.96 24.90 30.81
C LEU A 161 -7.48 26.39 30.70
N VAL A 162 -7.72 27.10 29.57
CA VAL A 162 -7.65 28.60 29.37
C VAL A 162 -6.25 29.25 29.58
N GLY A 163 -5.83 30.33 28.89
CA GLY A 163 -6.37 31.08 27.74
C GLY A 163 -5.64 32.43 27.54
N SER A 164 -6.08 33.22 26.55
CA SER A 164 -5.75 34.64 26.29
C SER A 164 -4.29 35.14 26.27
N GLY A 165 -3.86 35.72 25.14
CA GLY A 165 -3.33 37.09 25.18
C GLY A 165 -2.07 37.43 24.37
N LEU A 166 -2.24 38.40 23.48
CA LEU A 166 -1.28 39.43 23.02
C LEU A 166 -0.13 39.06 22.06
N ASP A 167 -0.07 39.89 21.02
CA ASP A 167 0.94 40.03 19.97
C ASP A 167 2.24 40.68 20.49
N VAL A 168 3.38 40.46 19.81
CA VAL A 168 4.05 41.47 18.95
C VAL A 168 5.25 40.88 18.16
N ASP A 169 5.51 41.49 17.00
CA ASP A 169 6.74 41.63 16.19
C ASP A 169 8.03 40.83 16.49
N GLY A 170 8.70 40.38 15.41
CA GLY A 170 10.08 39.85 15.47
C GLY A 170 10.67 39.43 14.12
N MET A 171 11.49 40.28 13.50
CA MET A 171 12.09 40.05 12.17
C MET A 171 13.20 38.97 12.11
N GLY A 172 13.31 38.30 10.95
CA GLY A 172 14.61 37.95 10.35
C GLY A 172 15.08 36.49 10.49
N GLY A 173 15.56 35.90 9.39
CA GLY A 173 16.08 34.52 9.41
C GLY A 173 16.36 33.87 8.05
N HIS A 174 17.15 34.50 7.18
CA HIS A 174 17.56 33.84 5.93
C HIS A 174 18.61 32.74 6.17
N SER A 175 18.30 31.50 5.79
CA SER A 175 19.31 30.55 5.31
C SER A 175 18.76 29.72 4.16
N ARG A 176 19.53 29.61 3.07
CA ARG A 176 19.11 28.96 1.81
C ARG A 176 20.16 27.90 1.47
N LEU A 177 19.85 26.63 1.74
CA LEU A 177 20.81 25.53 1.57
C LEU A 177 21.21 25.32 0.08
N PRO A 178 22.46 24.89 -0.19
CA PRO A 178 23.07 25.03 -1.51
C PRO A 178 22.63 23.97 -2.51
N ARG A 179 22.58 24.37 -3.80
CA ARG A 179 22.56 23.45 -4.95
C ARG A 179 23.99 23.13 -5.35
N THR A 180 24.42 21.88 -5.18
CA THR A 180 25.66 21.39 -5.81
C THR A 180 25.41 21.14 -7.31
N GLY A 181 26.33 21.59 -8.16
CA GLY A 181 26.22 21.48 -9.61
C GLY A 181 27.15 20.42 -10.19
N GLY A 182 26.66 19.64 -11.16
CA GLY A 182 27.48 18.75 -12.00
C GLY A 182 27.40 19.19 -13.46
N LYS A 183 28.50 19.64 -14.04
CA LYS A 183 28.58 19.99 -15.48
C LYS A 183 28.86 18.73 -16.29
N PHE A 184 28.11 18.49 -17.37
CA PHE A 184 28.50 17.55 -18.42
C PHE A 184 28.23 18.15 -19.79
N THR A 185 29.31 18.43 -20.53
CA THR A 185 29.28 18.95 -21.90
C THR A 185 29.79 17.88 -22.87
N MET A 186 28.96 17.50 -23.85
CA MET A 186 29.36 16.62 -24.96
C MET A 186 28.73 17.11 -26.27
N THR A 187 29.36 18.12 -26.87
CA THR A 187 29.05 18.61 -28.22
C THR A 187 29.50 17.60 -29.26
N LYS A 188 28.61 16.65 -29.62
CA LYS A 188 28.91 15.62 -30.62
C LYS A 188 28.76 16.16 -32.05
N LEU A 189 29.83 16.81 -32.55
CA LEU A 189 29.96 17.25 -33.94
C LEU A 189 29.74 16.05 -34.88
N CYS A 190 28.72 16.10 -35.75
CA CYS A 190 28.41 15.06 -36.73
C CYS A 190 28.45 15.65 -38.14
N LYS A 191 29.03 14.91 -39.10
CA LYS A 191 29.52 15.43 -40.38
C LYS A 191 28.86 14.72 -41.55
N ARG A 192 28.04 15.45 -42.31
CA ARG A 192 27.41 15.13 -43.62
C ARG A 192 27.25 16.47 -44.35
N ARG A 193 27.58 16.71 -45.63
CA ARG A 193 27.90 15.83 -46.78
C ARG A 193 26.74 14.88 -47.14
N ASN A 194 25.83 15.39 -47.96
CA ASN A 194 25.68 15.15 -49.41
C ASN A 194 24.97 16.41 -49.97
N ASP A 195 25.32 17.00 -51.12
CA ASP A 195 25.24 16.51 -52.51
C ASP A 195 23.78 16.43 -53.03
N VAL A 196 23.22 17.60 -53.40
CA VAL A 196 22.59 17.99 -54.69
C VAL A 196 22.20 19.46 -54.60
#